data_AF-A0A060BZ96-F1
#
_entry.id   AF-A0A060BZ96-F1
#
_cell.length_a   1.000
_cell.length_b   1.000
_cell.length_c   1.000
_cell.angle_alpha   90.00
_cell.angle_beta   90.00
_cell.angle_gamma   90.00
#
_symmetry.space_group_name_H-M   'P 1'
#
loop_
_entity.id
_entity.type
_entity.pdbx_description
1 polymer ?
#
loop_
_entity_poly.entity_id
_entity_poly.type
_entity_poly.pdbx_seq_one_letter_code
_entity_poly.pdbx_strand_id
1 'polypeptide(L)'
;DYVSDTYDDRLALRARTRGRQQLVIPYSLETNDMRFSAGTLTTSNEFFAYLKDTFDTLYAEGEAGSPKMFSVGLHCRLVGRPGRIAGLARFLDYVLAKDGVWV
;
A
#
# COMPACT_ATOMS: atom_id res chain seq x y z
N ASP A 1 15.86 11.94 7.20
CA ASP A 1 14.81 11.35 8.06
C ASP A 1 13.44 11.63 7.45
N TYR A 2 12.46 10.74 7.60
CA TYR A 2 11.09 10.92 7.12
C TYR A 2 10.07 10.62 8.22
N VAL A 3 8.81 11.03 8.01
CA VAL A 3 7.66 10.65 8.85
C VAL A 3 6.55 10.09 7.95
N SER A 4 5.73 9.21 8.53
CA SER A 4 4.63 8.54 7.83
C SER A 4 3.32 8.50 8.63
N ASP A 5 3.21 9.31 9.69
CA ASP A 5 1.98 9.49 10.46
C ASP A 5 0.96 10.40 9.73
N THR A 6 0.77 10.15 8.43
CA THR A 6 -0.07 10.92 7.51
C THR A 6 -0.70 9.98 6.49
N TYR A 7 -1.90 10.29 6.02
CA TYR A 7 -2.70 9.45 5.11
C TYR A 7 -3.33 10.27 3.98
N ASP A 8 -2.76 11.43 3.69
CA ASP A 8 -3.40 12.54 2.98
C ASP A 8 -2.96 12.73 1.53
N ASP A 9 -1.97 11.95 1.05
CA ASP A 9 -1.47 12.05 -0.33
C ASP A 9 -0.98 10.69 -0.86
N ARG A 10 -0.79 10.59 -2.17
CA ARG A 10 -0.23 9.44 -2.90
C ARG A 10 1.20 9.70 -3.39
N LEU A 11 1.80 10.82 -2.97
CA LEU A 11 3.18 11.21 -3.24
C LEU A 11 3.88 11.71 -1.98
N ALA A 12 5.21 11.55 -1.95
CA ALA A 12 6.04 12.15 -0.93
C ALA A 12 6.08 13.68 -1.10
N LEU A 13 6.04 14.40 0.01
CA LEU A 13 6.06 15.86 0.03
C LEU A 13 6.98 16.40 1.12
N ARG A 14 7.44 17.64 0.94
CA ARG A 14 8.19 18.37 1.97
C ARG A 14 7.25 19.32 2.70
N ALA A 15 7.09 19.09 4.00
CA ALA A 15 6.30 19.95 4.88
C ALA A 15 7.22 20.73 5.83
N ARG A 16 6.87 21.99 6.10
CA ARG A 16 7.56 22.78 7.14
C ARG A 16 6.91 22.52 8.49
N THR A 17 7.65 21.91 9.41
CA THR A 17 7.17 21.61 10.77
C THR A 17 8.18 22.09 11.80
N ARG A 18 7.72 22.80 12.84
CA ARG A 18 8.57 23.33 13.93
C ARG A 18 9.87 23.99 13.44
N GLY A 19 9.77 24.78 12.38
CA GLY A 19 10.90 25.51 11.79
C GLY A 19 11.85 24.70 10.91
N ARG A 20 11.68 23.37 10.76
CA ARG A 20 12.49 22.50 9.88
C ARG A 20 11.70 21.99 8.68
N GLN A 21 12.43 21.64 7.61
CA GLN A 21 11.88 20.88 6.49
C GLN A 21 11.81 19.39 6.85
N GLN A 22 10.62 18.81 6.77
CA GLN A 22 10.37 17.40 7.06
C GLN A 22 9.91 16.71 5.78
N LEU A 23 10.57 15.62 5.42
CA LEU A 23 10.06 14.71 4.38
C LEU A 23 8.91 13.90 4.96
N VAL A 24 7.75 13.97 4.31
CA VAL A 24 6.56 13.21 4.63
C VAL A 24 6.34 12.19 3.53
N ILE A 25 6.20 10.92 3.92
CA ILE A 25 5.87 9.81 3.03
C ILE A 25 4.55 9.24 3.54
N PRO A 26 3.41 9.56 2.91
CA PRO A 26 2.11 9.10 3.37
C PRO A 26 2.00 7.58 3.46
N TYR A 27 1.29 7.12 4.48
CA TYR A 27 0.99 5.73 4.74
C TYR A 27 -0.48 5.42 4.39
N SER A 28 -0.92 4.19 4.64
CA SER A 28 -2.28 3.74 4.32
C SER A 28 -2.89 2.92 5.45
N LEU A 29 -4.13 3.26 5.80
CA LEU A 29 -5.00 2.43 6.65
C LEU A 29 -5.96 1.56 5.82
N GLU A 30 -6.09 1.82 4.52
CA GLU A 30 -7.01 1.11 3.63
C GLU A 30 -6.37 -0.15 3.03
N THR A 31 -5.15 0.01 2.50
CA THR A 31 -4.32 -1.09 1.95
C THR A 31 -3.46 -1.68 3.05
N ASN A 32 -4.13 -2.11 4.11
CA ASN A 32 -3.53 -2.53 5.36
C ASN A 32 -4.21 -3.79 5.90
N ASP A 33 -3.42 -4.80 6.27
CA ASP A 33 -3.93 -6.08 6.78
C ASP A 33 -4.58 -5.96 8.17
N MET A 34 -4.46 -4.80 8.86
CA MET A 34 -5.22 -4.51 10.08
C MET A 34 -6.73 -4.66 9.88
N ARG A 35 -7.21 -4.50 8.65
CA ARG A 35 -8.61 -4.72 8.25
C ARG A 35 -9.11 -6.14 8.52
N PHE A 36 -8.23 -7.13 8.56
CA PHE A 36 -8.57 -8.48 9.02
C PHE A 36 -8.99 -8.54 10.49
N SER A 37 -8.51 -7.61 11.32
CA SER A 37 -8.91 -7.50 12.72
C SER A 37 -10.16 -6.65 12.90
N ALA A 38 -10.43 -5.71 11.96
CA ALA A 38 -11.63 -4.87 11.96
C ALA A 38 -12.86 -5.57 11.33
N GLY A 39 -12.67 -6.73 10.68
CA GLY A 39 -13.73 -7.47 10.01
C GLY A 39 -14.16 -6.91 8.65
N THR A 40 -13.42 -5.93 8.10
CA THR A 40 -13.70 -5.31 6.79
C THR A 40 -12.95 -5.97 5.63
N LEU A 41 -12.06 -6.90 5.94
CA LEU A 41 -11.52 -7.92 5.04
C LEU A 41 -11.53 -9.24 5.81
N THR A 42 -12.08 -10.28 5.22
CA THR A 42 -12.29 -11.58 5.88
C THR A 42 -11.46 -12.68 5.23
N THR A 43 -11.25 -12.61 3.92
CA THR A 43 -10.50 -13.63 3.17
C THR A 43 -9.22 -13.08 2.53
N SER A 44 -8.28 -13.99 2.23
CA SER A 44 -7.09 -13.64 1.44
C SER A 44 -7.44 -13.17 0.03
N ASN A 45 -8.56 -13.65 -0.54
CA ASN A 45 -9.03 -13.23 -1.86
C ASN A 45 -9.50 -11.78 -1.86
N GLU A 46 -10.24 -11.35 -0.83
CA GLU A 46 -10.66 -9.96 -0.68
C GLU A 46 -9.46 -9.03 -0.54
N PHE A 47 -8.46 -9.41 0.27
CA PHE A 47 -7.24 -8.60 0.41
C PHE A 47 -6.47 -8.50 -0.91
N PHE A 48 -6.27 -9.63 -1.60
CA PHE A 48 -5.64 -9.64 -2.93
C PHE A 48 -6.39 -8.74 -3.92
N ALA A 49 -7.71 -8.90 -4.04
CA ALA A 49 -8.52 -8.14 -4.98
C ALA A 49 -8.43 -6.63 -4.71
N TYR A 50 -8.55 -6.23 -3.44
CA TYR A 50 -8.46 -4.83 -3.06
C TYR A 50 -7.08 -4.22 -3.35
N LEU A 51 -6.00 -4.96 -3.08
CA LEU A 51 -4.64 -4.51 -3.42
C LEU A 51 -4.44 -4.42 -4.93
N LYS A 52 -4.94 -5.41 -5.68
CA LYS A 52 -4.86 -5.45 -7.14
C LYS A 52 -5.60 -4.26 -7.77
N ASP A 53 -6.84 -4.01 -7.37
CA ASP A 53 -7.65 -2.91 -7.93
C ASP A 53 -7.01 -1.54 -7.62
N THR A 54 -6.46 -1.39 -6.41
CA THR A 54 -5.68 -0.20 -6.03
C THR A 54 -4.45 -0.04 -6.92
N PHE A 55 -3.66 -1.11 -7.08
CA PHE A 55 -2.48 -1.10 -7.93
C PHE A 55 -2.83 -0.79 -9.39
N ASP A 56 -3.82 -1.46 -9.98
CA ASP A 56 -4.18 -1.28 -11.39
C ASP A 56 -4.61 0.16 -11.69
N THR A 57 -5.31 0.79 -10.74
CA THR A 57 -5.70 2.20 -10.84
C THR A 57 -4.46 3.10 -10.86
N LEU A 58 -3.53 2.92 -9.91
CA LEU A 58 -2.31 3.73 -9.83
C LEU A 58 -1.35 3.44 -11.00
N TYR A 59 -1.31 2.20 -11.47
CA TYR A 59 -0.50 1.77 -12.59
C TYR A 59 -1.00 2.42 -13.89
N ALA A 60 -2.32 2.45 -14.11
CA ALA A 60 -2.92 3.18 -15.23
C ALA A 60 -2.65 4.70 -15.17
N GLU A 61 -2.70 5.32 -13.98
CA GLU A 61 -2.27 6.71 -13.80
C GLU A 61 -0.78 6.90 -14.15
N GLY A 62 0.06 5.92 -13.80
CA GLY A 62 1.49 5.87 -14.14
C GLY A 62 1.75 5.79 -15.64
N GLU A 63 1.07 4.89 -16.34
CA GLU A 63 1.12 4.75 -17.80
C GLU A 63 0.64 6.02 -18.52
N ALA A 64 -0.29 6.76 -17.92
CA ALA A 64 -0.74 8.07 -18.39
C ALA A 64 0.25 9.22 -18.07
N GLY A 65 1.44 8.90 -17.54
CA GLY A 65 2.50 9.87 -17.25
C GLY A 65 2.45 10.49 -15.85
N SER A 66 1.63 9.95 -14.93
CA SER A 66 1.49 10.46 -13.56
C SER A 66 1.70 9.34 -12.53
N PRO A 67 2.91 8.79 -12.40
CA PRO A 67 3.19 7.74 -11.42
C PRO A 67 2.94 8.21 -9.98
N LYS A 68 2.59 7.26 -9.11
CA LYS A 68 2.30 7.46 -7.67
C LYS A 68 2.97 6.36 -6.84
N MET A 69 3.13 6.59 -5.55
CA MET A 69 3.56 5.55 -4.61
C MET A 69 2.37 4.75 -4.08
N PHE A 70 2.64 3.52 -3.62
CA PHE A 70 1.65 2.64 -3.03
C PHE A 70 2.18 1.95 -1.78
N SER A 71 1.57 2.23 -0.62
CA SER A 71 1.94 1.62 0.66
C SER A 71 1.06 0.41 0.99
N VAL A 72 1.67 -0.72 1.38
CA VAL A 72 0.96 -1.91 1.88
C VAL A 72 1.34 -2.16 3.34
N GLY A 73 0.37 -2.04 4.24
CA GLY A 73 0.57 -2.25 5.67
C GLY A 73 0.40 -3.70 6.10
N LEU A 74 1.39 -4.26 6.80
CA LEU A 74 1.41 -5.67 7.21
C LEU A 74 1.73 -5.81 8.70
N HIS A 75 1.09 -6.77 9.35
CA HIS A 75 1.35 -7.13 10.74
C HIS A 75 1.64 -8.63 10.84
N CYS A 76 2.76 -9.00 11.48
CA CYS A 76 3.18 -10.40 11.59
C CYS A 76 2.07 -11.34 12.11
N ARG A 77 1.30 -10.88 13.11
CA ARG A 77 0.20 -11.64 13.74
C ARG A 77 -1.07 -11.77 12.88
N LEU A 78 -1.17 -10.98 11.80
CA LEU A 78 -2.34 -10.92 10.92
C LEU A 78 -2.04 -11.60 9.59
N VAL A 79 -1.32 -10.96 8.66
CA VAL A 79 -1.02 -11.55 7.34
C VAL A 79 -0.22 -12.84 7.44
N GLY A 80 0.59 -13.01 8.50
CA GLY A 80 1.40 -14.22 8.72
C GLY A 80 0.58 -15.51 8.98
N ARG A 81 -0.75 -15.42 9.13
CA ARG A 81 -1.60 -16.61 9.23
C ARG A 81 -1.71 -17.33 7.88
N PRO A 82 -1.65 -18.67 7.83
CA PRO A 82 -1.69 -19.42 6.56
C PRO A 82 -2.88 -19.09 5.65
N GLY A 83 -4.07 -18.85 6.23
CA GLY A 83 -5.26 -18.49 5.44
C GLY A 83 -5.23 -17.08 4.82
N ARG A 84 -4.32 -16.20 5.27
CA ARG A 84 -4.23 -14.79 4.86
C ARG A 84 -3.03 -14.54 3.95
N ILE A 85 -1.87 -15.14 4.25
CA ILE A 85 -0.61 -14.91 3.51
C ILE A 85 -0.73 -15.22 2.01
N ALA A 86 -1.58 -16.18 1.64
CA ALA A 86 -1.79 -16.57 0.24
C ALA A 86 -2.27 -15.39 -0.63
N GLY A 87 -3.02 -14.43 -0.06
CA GLY A 87 -3.48 -13.24 -0.78
C GLY A 87 -2.35 -12.27 -1.06
N LEU A 88 -1.46 -12.07 -0.07
CA LEU A 88 -0.27 -11.25 -0.24
C LEU A 88 0.70 -11.86 -1.25
N ALA A 89 0.94 -13.17 -1.18
CA ALA A 89 1.82 -13.86 -2.12
C ALA A 89 1.35 -13.68 -3.58
N ARG A 90 0.06 -13.91 -3.86
CA ARG A 90 -0.51 -13.66 -5.20
C ARG A 90 -0.40 -12.20 -5.64
N PHE A 91 -0.51 -11.25 -4.70
CA PHE A 91 -0.36 -9.83 -5.03
C PHE A 91 1.09 -9.51 -5.41
N LEU A 92 2.07 -10.06 -4.69
CA LEU A 92 3.49 -9.90 -5.01
C LEU A 92 3.81 -10.51 -6.38
N ASP A 93 3.34 -11.74 -6.66
CA ASP A 93 3.50 -12.37 -7.97
C ASP A 93 2.88 -11.50 -9.09
N TYR A 94 1.73 -10.89 -8.83
CA TYR A 94 1.03 -10.02 -9.78
C TYR A 94 1.81 -8.75 -10.10
N VAL A 95 2.33 -8.03 -9.09
CA VAL A 95 3.03 -6.75 -9.32
C VAL A 95 4.44 -6.95 -9.86
N LEU A 96 5.13 -8.03 -9.47
CA LEU A 96 6.47 -8.35 -9.99
C LEU A 96 6.44 -8.76 -11.47
N ALA A 97 5.27 -9.17 -11.99
CA ALA A 97 5.07 -9.47 -13.41
C ALA A 97 4.76 -8.22 -14.27
N LYS A 98 4.71 -7.02 -13.69
CA LYS A 98 4.41 -5.77 -14.40
C LYS A 98 5.70 -4.99 -14.65
N ASP A 99 5.88 -4.54 -15.89
CA ASP A 99 6.99 -3.67 -16.25
C ASP A 99 6.86 -2.30 -15.58
N GLY A 100 7.99 -1.64 -15.31
CA GLY A 100 7.99 -0.28 -14.76
C GLY A 100 7.58 -0.15 -13.28
N VAL A 101 7.40 -1.27 -12.57
CA VAL A 101 7.13 -1.27 -11.12
C VAL A 101 8.44 -1.25 -10.32
N TRP A 102 8.51 -0.36 -9.32
CA TRP A 102 9.55 -0.37 -8.29
C TRP A 102 8.97 -0.87 -6.97
N VAL A 103 9.43 -2.04 -6.52
CA VAL A 103 9.09 -2.66 -5.23
C VAL A 103 10.25 -2.45 -4.25
#